data_AF-R2P8Y2-F1
#
_entry.id   AF-R2P8Y2-F1
#
_cell.length_a   1.000
_cell.length_b   1.000
_cell.length_c   1.000
_cell.angle_alpha   90.00
_cell.angle_beta   90.00
_cell.angle_gamma   90.00
#
_symmetry.space_group_name_H-M   'P 1'
#
loop_
_entity.id
_entity.type
_entity.pdbx_description
1 polymer ?
#
loop_
_entity_poly.entity_id
_entity_poly.type
_entity_poly.pdbx_seq_one_letter_code
_entity_poly.pdbx_strand_id
1 'polypeptide(L)'
;MKEYLKKYPYWLAVPAILAVILFFFFSRTSEEELTDPAVYYSESSKVETSESINQEWYVDVKGAVKKTGMYRISKGMRLMDAIDLAGGFTAEADQNQINFSKLLSDQEIIYVPKVGEEIPRLKEATVESDGSIG
;
A
#
# COMPACT_ATOMS: atom_id res chain seq x y z
N MET A 1 -23.64 46.45 -31.45
CA MET A 1 -22.91 45.96 -30.26
C MET A 1 -23.55 44.69 -29.66
N LYS A 2 -23.76 43.61 -30.42
CA LYS A 2 -24.28 42.33 -29.86
C LYS A 2 -23.83 41.10 -30.67
N GLU A 3 -22.53 40.91 -30.88
CA GLU A 3 -22.01 39.68 -31.51
C GLU A 3 -20.81 39.05 -30.80
N TYR A 4 -20.60 39.37 -29.52
CA TYR A 4 -19.47 38.82 -28.74
C TYR A 4 -19.82 37.56 -27.92
N LEU A 5 -21.08 37.11 -27.95
CA LEU A 5 -21.58 36.07 -27.04
C LEU A 5 -21.45 34.61 -27.53
N LYS A 6 -20.88 34.36 -28.73
CA LYS A 6 -20.82 33.00 -29.29
C LYS A 6 -19.42 32.42 -29.50
N LYS A 7 -18.35 33.07 -29.03
CA LYS A 7 -16.98 32.64 -29.38
C LYS A 7 -16.17 31.95 -28.28
N TYR A 8 -16.60 31.96 -27.01
CA TYR A 8 -15.81 31.35 -25.92
C TYR A 8 -16.67 30.71 -24.80
N PRO A 9 -17.40 29.61 -25.05
CA PRO A 9 -18.08 28.87 -23.98
C PRO A 9 -17.10 28.06 -23.10
N TYR A 10 -15.90 27.74 -23.59
CA TYR A 10 -14.94 26.89 -22.87
C TYR A 10 -13.84 27.64 -22.10
N TRP A 11 -13.63 28.94 -22.35
CA TRP A 11 -12.55 29.67 -21.70
C TRP A 11 -12.85 30.01 -20.22
N LEU A 12 -14.13 29.99 -19.85
CA LEU A 12 -14.60 30.14 -18.47
C LEU A 12 -14.74 28.79 -17.74
N ALA A 13 -14.85 27.67 -18.48
CA ALA A 13 -14.94 26.33 -17.89
C ALA A 13 -13.59 25.81 -17.37
N VAL A 14 -12.49 26.18 -18.03
CA VAL A 14 -11.13 25.81 -17.62
C VAL A 14 -10.75 26.31 -16.21
N PRO A 15 -10.93 27.59 -15.85
CA PRO A 15 -10.65 28.05 -14.48
C PRO A 15 -11.60 27.44 -13.44
N ALA A 16 -12.85 27.16 -13.79
CA ALA A 16 -13.81 26.53 -12.88
C ALA A 16 -13.40 25.08 -12.55
N ILE A 17 -12.97 24.30 -13.55
CA ILE A 17 -12.48 22.94 -13.35
C ILE A 17 -11.15 22.95 -12.58
N LEU A 18 -10.25 23.89 -12.88
CA LEU A 18 -9.01 24.09 -12.13
C LEU A 18 -9.26 24.42 -10.66
N ALA A 19 -10.24 25.26 -10.36
CA ALA A 19 -10.63 25.61 -9.00
C ALA A 19 -11.21 24.40 -8.25
N VAL A 20 -12.03 23.55 -8.89
CA VAL A 20 -12.56 22.33 -8.27
C VAL A 20 -11.46 21.31 -8.01
N ILE A 21 -10.49 21.17 -8.93
CA ILE A 21 -9.34 20.27 -8.74
C ILE A 21 -8.43 20.79 -7.62
N LEU A 22 -8.14 22.09 -7.58
CA LEU A 22 -7.40 22.72 -6.48
C LEU A 22 -8.12 22.60 -5.15
N PHE A 23 -9.45 22.76 -5.12
CA PHE A 23 -10.27 22.57 -3.94
C PHE A 23 -10.20 21.13 -3.44
N PHE A 24 -10.32 20.14 -4.33
CA PHE A 24 -10.24 18.73 -3.92
C PHE A 24 -8.83 18.31 -3.47
N PHE A 25 -7.80 18.95 -4.02
CA PHE A 25 -6.41 18.74 -3.59
C PHE A 25 -6.10 19.45 -2.26
N PHE A 26 -6.69 20.63 -2.03
CA PHE A 26 -6.57 21.38 -0.78
C PHE A 26 -7.41 20.77 0.35
N SER A 27 -8.60 20.25 0.05
CA SER A 27 -9.43 19.50 1.00
C SER A 27 -8.86 18.13 1.38
N ARG A 28 -7.75 17.69 0.76
CA ARG A 28 -7.03 16.46 1.16
C ARG A 28 -5.84 16.72 2.07
N THR A 29 -5.57 17.97 2.44
CA THR A 29 -4.49 18.31 3.37
C THR A 29 -5.04 19.11 4.55
N SER A 30 -4.65 18.65 5.73
CA SER A 30 -4.67 19.37 7.00
C SER A 30 -5.99 19.43 7.77
N GLU A 31 -6.17 18.45 8.65
CA GLU A 31 -6.72 18.70 9.99
C GLU A 31 -5.64 18.34 11.03
N GLU A 32 -4.77 19.31 11.31
CA GLU A 32 -4.31 19.52 12.68
C GLU A 32 -4.87 20.87 13.12
N GLU A 33 -5.78 20.87 14.10
CA GLU A 33 -5.84 21.98 15.05
C GLU A 33 -6.39 21.55 16.41
N LEU A 34 -5.77 22.12 17.42
CA LEU A 34 -5.78 21.84 18.85
C LEU A 34 -6.96 22.52 19.58
N THR A 35 -7.08 22.18 20.88
CA THR A 35 -7.84 22.82 21.99
C THR A 35 -9.33 22.42 22.13
N ASP A 36 -9.83 22.04 23.31
CA ASP A 36 -9.73 22.70 24.63
C ASP A 36 -9.85 21.69 25.81
N PRO A 37 -9.01 21.78 26.87
CA PRO A 37 -9.06 20.91 28.05
C PRO A 37 -9.93 21.50 29.17
N ALA A 38 -11.20 21.11 29.30
CA ALA A 38 -11.90 21.03 30.59
C ALA A 38 -13.37 20.63 30.44
N VAL A 39 -13.69 19.34 30.37
CA VAL A 39 -14.92 18.83 31.00
C VAL A 39 -14.63 17.49 31.68
N TYR A 40 -14.26 17.65 32.95
CA TYR A 40 -14.59 16.83 34.12
C TYR A 40 -15.15 15.40 33.94
N TYR A 41 -14.27 14.46 34.29
CA TYR A 41 -14.45 13.13 34.89
C TYR A 41 -15.80 12.76 35.54
N SER A 42 -16.25 11.53 35.24
CA SER A 42 -16.86 10.49 36.12
C SER A 42 -17.64 9.53 35.20
N GLU A 43 -17.52 8.20 35.21
CA GLU A 43 -16.86 7.25 36.11
C GLU A 43 -16.67 5.93 35.35
N SER A 44 -15.49 5.34 35.52
CA SER A 44 -15.26 3.92 35.79
C SER A 44 -16.21 2.87 35.18
N SER A 45 -15.73 2.18 34.15
CA SER A 45 -15.82 0.71 34.08
C SER A 45 -14.64 0.16 33.31
N LYS A 46 -13.56 -0.05 34.08
CA LYS A 46 -12.63 -1.19 34.00
C LYS A 46 -12.96 -2.22 32.92
N VAL A 47 -12.21 -2.22 31.82
CA VAL A 47 -11.69 -3.44 31.18
C VAL A 47 -10.30 -3.13 30.65
N GLU A 48 -9.32 -3.62 31.41
CA GLU A 48 -8.05 -4.17 30.97
C GLU A 48 -7.44 -3.60 29.68
N THR A 49 -6.38 -2.83 29.88
CA THR A 49 -5.16 -2.83 29.07
C THR A 49 -4.90 -4.23 28.48
N SER A 50 -5.48 -4.53 27.33
CA SER A 50 -4.71 -5.22 26.31
C SER A 50 -3.86 -4.12 25.69
N GLU A 51 -2.66 -3.93 26.21
CA GLU A 51 -1.52 -3.60 25.36
C GLU A 51 -1.46 -4.72 24.32
N SER A 52 -2.33 -4.64 23.31
CA SER A 52 -2.05 -5.23 22.03
C SER A 52 -0.80 -4.49 21.62
N ILE A 53 0.34 -5.13 21.84
CA ILE A 53 1.58 -4.83 21.14
C ILE A 53 1.17 -4.82 19.67
N ASN A 54 0.81 -3.64 19.17
CA ASN A 54 0.53 -3.38 17.78
C ASN A 54 1.91 -3.43 17.12
N GLN A 55 2.44 -4.65 16.99
CA GLN A 55 3.70 -4.88 16.33
C GLN A 55 3.48 -4.49 14.88
N GLU A 56 3.93 -3.30 14.53
CA GLU A 56 3.95 -2.83 13.17
C GLU A 56 4.91 -3.72 12.38
N TRP A 57 4.38 -4.41 11.38
CA TRP A 57 5.19 -5.23 10.48
C TRP A 57 5.56 -4.43 9.25
N TYR A 58 6.74 -4.68 8.71
CA TYR A 58 7.25 -4.00 7.53
C TYR A 58 7.73 -5.01 6.49
N VAL A 59 7.47 -4.72 5.22
CA VAL A 59 8.02 -5.48 4.09
C VAL A 59 8.67 -4.55 3.10
N ASP A 60 9.71 -5.03 2.42
CA ASP A 60 10.45 -4.29 1.41
C ASP A 60 10.08 -4.82 0.02
N VAL A 61 9.39 -4.00 -0.78
CA VAL A 61 8.88 -4.37 -2.10
C VAL A 61 9.82 -3.84 -3.19
N LYS A 62 10.32 -4.75 -4.03
CA LYS A 62 11.29 -4.49 -5.10
C LYS A 62 10.86 -5.10 -6.44
N GLY A 63 11.52 -4.67 -7.50
CA GLY A 63 11.35 -5.22 -8.84
C GLY A 63 10.28 -4.48 -9.65
N ALA A 64 9.52 -5.23 -10.44
CA ALA A 64 8.55 -4.74 -11.43
C ALA A 64 7.21 -4.27 -10.81
N VAL A 65 7.26 -3.38 -9.83
CA VAL A 65 6.10 -2.70 -9.23
C VAL A 65 6.09 -1.21 -9.53
N LYS A 66 4.94 -0.53 -9.45
CA LYS A 66 4.87 0.91 -9.76
C LYS A 66 5.69 1.75 -8.79
N LYS A 67 5.70 1.39 -7.51
CA LYS A 67 6.45 2.08 -6.46
C LYS A 67 7.20 1.07 -5.61
N THR A 68 8.52 1.03 -5.73
CA THR A 68 9.36 0.23 -4.83
C THR A 68 9.52 0.94 -3.48
N GLY A 69 9.85 0.18 -2.44
CA GLY A 69 10.13 0.72 -1.12
C GLY A 69 9.57 -0.14 0.01
N MET A 70 9.69 0.40 1.22
CA MET A 70 9.22 -0.25 2.44
C MET A 70 7.76 0.13 2.72
N TYR A 71 6.94 -0.88 3.01
CA TYR A 71 5.53 -0.72 3.30
C TYR A 71 5.20 -1.28 4.67
N ARG A 72 4.38 -0.53 5.42
CA ARG A 72 3.79 -1.01 6.67
C ARG A 72 2.67 -1.98 6.34
N ILE A 73 2.69 -3.14 6.98
CA ILE A 73 1.68 -4.19 6.86
C ILE A 73 1.16 -4.60 8.24
N SER A 74 0.07 -5.36 8.24
CA SER A 74 -0.49 -5.99 9.43
C SER A 74 -0.43 -7.50 9.29
N LYS A 75 -0.39 -8.19 10.42
CA LYS A 75 -0.39 -9.65 10.47
C LYS A 75 -1.61 -10.20 9.70
N GLY A 76 -1.36 -11.18 8.83
CA GLY A 76 -2.40 -11.82 8.02
C GLY A 76 -2.60 -11.21 6.63
N MET A 77 -1.93 -10.10 6.30
CA MET A 77 -1.87 -9.62 4.92
C MET A 77 -1.19 -10.64 4.00
N ARG A 78 -1.66 -10.65 2.76
CA ARG A 78 -1.10 -11.47 1.69
C ARG A 78 -0.18 -10.64 0.81
N LEU A 79 0.63 -11.33 0.02
CA LEU A 79 1.55 -10.71 -0.93
C LEU A 79 0.82 -9.74 -1.86
N MET A 80 -0.37 -10.11 -2.35
CA MET A 80 -1.18 -9.22 -3.20
C MET A 80 -1.45 -7.87 -2.53
N ASP A 81 -1.79 -7.86 -1.24
CA ASP A 81 -2.11 -6.63 -0.50
C ASP A 81 -0.90 -5.68 -0.47
N ALA A 82 0.31 -6.22 -0.27
CA ALA A 82 1.53 -5.42 -0.31
C ALA A 82 1.83 -4.87 -1.72
N ILE A 83 1.52 -5.62 -2.78
CA ILE A 83 1.67 -5.12 -4.15
C ILE A 83 0.65 -4.01 -4.45
N ASP A 84 -0.57 -4.12 -3.93
CA ASP A 84 -1.58 -3.07 -4.07
C ASP A 84 -1.16 -1.78 -3.34
N LEU A 85 -0.55 -1.90 -2.15
CA LEU A 85 0.09 -0.77 -1.47
C LEU A 85 1.22 -0.15 -2.30
N ALA A 86 1.96 -0.96 -3.06
CA ALA A 86 2.96 -0.52 -4.02
C ALA A 86 2.37 0.09 -5.32
N GLY A 87 1.05 0.18 -5.43
CA GLY A 87 0.33 0.74 -6.57
C GLY A 87 0.10 -0.26 -7.72
N GLY A 88 0.34 -1.54 -7.47
CA GLY A 88 0.21 -2.61 -8.44
C GLY A 88 1.49 -2.89 -9.24
N PHE A 89 1.39 -3.84 -10.15
CA PHE A 89 2.47 -4.25 -11.05
C PHE A 89 2.75 -3.22 -12.16
N THR A 90 3.97 -3.26 -12.71
CA THR A 90 4.28 -2.63 -14.00
C THR A 90 3.90 -3.56 -15.16
N ALA A 91 3.93 -3.05 -16.40
CA ALA A 91 3.67 -3.86 -17.59
C ALA A 91 4.75 -4.92 -17.86
N GLU A 92 5.93 -4.78 -17.26
CA GLU A 92 7.06 -5.71 -17.42
C GLU A 92 7.04 -6.85 -16.41
N ALA A 93 6.11 -6.85 -15.44
CA ALA A 93 6.10 -7.82 -14.34
C ALA A 93 5.68 -9.22 -14.79
N ASP A 94 6.42 -10.24 -14.36
CA ASP A 94 6.02 -11.63 -14.53
C ASP A 94 5.22 -12.13 -13.32
N GLN A 95 3.91 -11.97 -13.44
CA GLN A 95 2.94 -12.38 -12.43
C GLN A 95 2.86 -13.90 -12.24
N ASN A 96 3.28 -14.71 -13.21
CA ASN A 96 3.17 -16.18 -13.12
C ASN A 96 4.18 -16.78 -12.14
N GLN A 97 5.22 -16.03 -11.79
CA GLN A 97 6.28 -16.46 -10.87
C GLN A 97 5.97 -16.12 -9.40
N ILE A 98 4.82 -15.51 -9.12
CA ILE A 98 4.47 -14.97 -7.80
C ILE A 98 3.29 -15.73 -7.20
N ASN A 99 3.39 -16.07 -5.91
CA ASN A 99 2.25 -16.59 -5.15
C ASN A 99 1.50 -15.45 -4.45
N PHE A 100 0.43 -14.94 -5.09
CA PHE A 100 -0.40 -13.86 -4.55
C PHE A 100 -1.09 -14.20 -3.21
N SER A 101 -1.31 -15.49 -2.94
CA SER A 101 -1.97 -15.96 -1.72
C SER A 101 -1.01 -16.15 -0.55
N LYS A 102 0.30 -15.98 -0.76
CA LYS A 102 1.30 -16.14 0.29
C LYS A 102 1.05 -15.11 1.40
N LEU A 103 0.97 -15.58 2.64
CA LEU A 103 0.94 -14.72 3.82
C LEU A 103 2.31 -14.06 4.00
N LEU A 104 2.29 -12.78 4.35
CA LEU A 104 3.50 -12.02 4.60
C LEU A 104 3.94 -12.15 6.06
N SER A 105 5.27 -12.13 6.23
CA SER A 105 5.91 -12.03 7.54
C SER A 105 6.58 -10.67 7.70
N ASP A 106 6.85 -10.28 8.95
CA ASP A 106 7.64 -9.09 9.22
C ASP A 106 9.06 -9.20 8.62
N GLN A 107 9.61 -8.07 8.22
CA GLN A 107 10.95 -7.89 7.64
C GLN A 107 11.17 -8.71 6.34
N GLU A 108 10.10 -9.11 5.66
CA GLU A 108 10.20 -9.86 4.42
C GLU A 108 10.53 -8.97 3.22
N ILE A 109 11.37 -9.47 2.30
CA ILE A 109 11.62 -8.83 1.01
C ILE A 109 10.74 -9.50 -0.05
N ILE A 110 9.90 -8.70 -0.69
CA ILE A 110 9.05 -9.11 -1.79
C ILE A 110 9.71 -8.65 -3.09
N TYR A 111 10.15 -9.60 -3.91
CA TYR A 111 10.70 -9.32 -5.22
C TYR A 111 9.72 -9.70 -6.33
N VAL A 112 9.40 -8.74 -7.19
CA VAL A 112 8.57 -8.95 -8.38
C VAL A 112 9.47 -9.04 -9.61
N PRO A 113 9.62 -10.22 -10.23
CA PRO A 113 10.48 -10.40 -11.39
C PRO A 113 9.90 -9.73 -12.64
N LYS A 114 10.77 -9.43 -13.59
CA LYS A 114 10.35 -9.06 -14.95
C LYS A 114 10.09 -10.29 -15.82
N VAL A 115 9.33 -10.12 -16.89
CA VAL A 115 9.13 -11.17 -17.91
C VAL A 115 10.50 -11.59 -18.48
N GLY A 116 10.81 -12.88 -18.37
CA GLY A 116 12.09 -13.46 -18.80
C GLY A 116 13.22 -13.36 -17.77
N GLU A 117 12.96 -12.82 -16.58
CA GLU A 117 13.90 -12.87 -15.47
C GLU A 117 13.77 -14.20 -14.73
N GLU A 118 14.90 -14.90 -14.55
CA GLU A 118 14.95 -16.14 -13.77
C GLU A 118 15.25 -15.83 -12.30
N ILE A 119 14.28 -16.09 -11.42
CA ILE A 119 14.54 -16.06 -9.97
C ILE A 119 15.27 -17.36 -9.61
N PRO A 120 16.45 -17.30 -8.96
CA PRO A 120 17.09 -18.49 -8.42
C PRO A 120 16.17 -19.15 -7.40
N ARG A 121 15.44 -20.20 -7.82
CA ARG A 121 14.72 -21.05 -6.87
C ARG A 121 15.80 -21.79 -6.11
N LEU A 122 15.96 -21.46 -4.82
CA LEU A 122 16.75 -22.28 -3.91
C LEU A 122 16.15 -23.69 -3.99
N LYS A 123 16.88 -24.57 -4.66
CA LYS A 123 16.56 -25.99 -4.77
C LYS A 123 16.63 -26.49 -3.33
N GLU A 124 15.49 -26.59 -2.67
CA GLU A 124 15.37 -27.19 -1.35
C GLU A 124 16.13 -28.51 -1.43
N ALA A 125 17.20 -28.62 -0.66
CA ALA A 125 18.03 -29.79 -0.66
C ALA A 125 17.11 -30.96 -0.32
N THR A 126 16.85 -31.82 -1.31
CA THR A 126 16.28 -33.14 -1.10
C THR A 126 17.25 -33.84 -0.16
N VAL A 127 16.98 -33.77 1.15
CA VAL A 127 17.58 -34.69 2.12
C VAL A 127 16.89 -36.01 1.84
N GLU A 128 17.35 -36.69 0.80
CA GLU A 128 17.16 -38.13 0.64
C GLU A 128 17.91 -38.76 1.80
N SER A 129 17.25 -38.86 2.95
CA SER A 129 17.66 -39.76 4.01
C SER A 129 17.43 -41.19 3.50
N ASP A 130 18.35 -41.67 2.66
CA ASP A 130 18.49 -43.10 2.38
C ASP A 130 19.03 -43.78 3.64
N GLY A 131 18.12 -43.97 4.60
CA GLY A 131 18.30 -44.81 5.75
C GLY A 131 18.20 -46.27 5.31
N SER A 132 19.28 -46.81 4.77
CA SER A 132 19.45 -48.25 4.58
C SER A 132 20.50 -48.75 5.58
N ILE A 133 20.02 -48.98 6.82
CA ILE A 133 20.63 -49.96 7.73
C ILE A 133 19.71 -51.17 7.77
N GLY A 134 20.15 -52.24 7.13
CA GLY A 134 19.49 -53.55 7.10
C GLY A 134 20.46 -54.61 6.60
#